data_AF-A0A2P4YP71-F1
#
_entry.id   AF-A0A2P4YP71-F1
#
_cell.length_a   1.000
_cell.length_b   1.000
_cell.length_c   1.000
_cell.angle_alpha   90.00
_cell.angle_beta   90.00
_cell.angle_gamma   90.00
#
_symmetry.space_group_name_H-M   'P 1'
#
loop_
_entity.id
_entity.type
_entity.pdbx_description
1 polymer ?
#
loop_
_entity_poly.entity_id
_entity_poly.type
_entity_poly.pdbx_seq_one_letter_code
_entity_poly.pdbx_strand_id
1 'polypeptide(L)'
;MQRACPAGGQRKGSRRPWQKPRPKGQGNWGHQKDAIVIHSDYSKSKGGYTGSATSEVTIQGVVISGLSGTATNLYDIVANPKVVSDWTFSDITVSASSKGSCSGQPSSIAC
;
A
#
# COMPACT_ATOMS: atom_id res chain seq x y z
N MET A 1 57.54 21.76 -30.94
CA MET A 1 56.34 20.90 -30.94
C MET A 1 55.10 21.80 -30.86
N GLN A 2 54.21 21.69 -31.85
CA GLN A 2 52.92 22.37 -31.88
C GLN A 2 51.86 21.50 -31.20
N ARG A 3 50.89 22.12 -30.52
CA ARG A 3 49.45 21.88 -30.76
C ARG A 3 48.62 22.90 -29.98
N ALA A 4 48.16 23.91 -30.71
CA ALA A 4 47.09 24.80 -30.28
C ALA A 4 45.76 24.01 -30.23
N CYS A 5 44.94 24.29 -29.23
CA CYS A 5 43.58 23.78 -29.13
C CYS A 5 42.70 24.43 -30.22
N PRO A 6 41.91 23.66 -31.00
CA PRO A 6 41.11 24.21 -32.08
C PRO A 6 39.89 24.99 -31.57
N ALA A 7 39.56 26.03 -32.33
CA ALA A 7 38.45 26.95 -32.15
C ALA A 7 37.06 26.26 -32.15
N GLY A 8 36.14 26.85 -31.38
CA GLY A 8 34.80 26.34 -31.12
C GLY A 8 33.95 26.10 -32.37
N GLY A 9 33.44 24.88 -32.49
CA GLY A 9 32.35 24.54 -33.40
C GLY A 9 31.01 24.73 -32.69
N GLN A 10 30.29 25.79 -33.05
CA GLN A 10 28.91 26.01 -32.64
C GLN A 10 27.99 24.97 -33.34
N ARG A 11 27.71 23.85 -32.66
CA ARG A 11 26.64 22.94 -33.07
C ARG A 11 25.30 23.67 -32.92
N LYS A 12 24.66 24.04 -34.05
CA LYS A 12 23.25 24.45 -34.10
C LYS A 12 22.37 23.26 -33.69
N GLY A 13 22.19 23.07 -32.39
CA GLY A 13 21.12 22.24 -31.84
C GLY A 13 19.81 22.98 -32.01
N SER A 14 18.86 22.40 -32.73
CA SER A 14 17.50 22.93 -32.82
C SER A 14 16.91 23.03 -31.41
N ARG A 15 16.57 24.25 -30.98
CA ARG A 15 15.83 24.50 -29.74
C ARG A 15 14.42 23.94 -29.91
N ARG A 16 14.25 22.63 -29.72
CA ARG A 16 12.92 22.03 -29.58
C ARG A 16 12.29 22.65 -28.33
N PRO A 17 11.05 23.17 -28.40
CA PRO A 17 10.36 23.68 -27.22
C PRO A 17 10.37 22.61 -26.13
N TRP A 18 10.68 23.01 -24.90
CA TRP A 18 10.63 22.11 -23.75
C TRP A 18 9.24 21.48 -23.68
N GLN A 19 9.14 20.18 -23.94
CA GLN A 19 7.91 19.46 -23.76
C GLN A 19 7.83 19.02 -22.30
N LYS A 20 6.78 19.48 -21.61
CA LYS A 20 6.43 19.02 -20.26
C LYS A 20 6.42 17.49 -20.26
N PRO A 21 7.10 16.82 -19.31
CA PRO A 21 6.99 15.37 -19.17
C PRO A 21 5.52 14.99 -19.11
N ARG A 22 5.11 14.05 -19.98
CA ARG A 22 3.75 13.50 -19.96
C ARG A 22 3.50 13.03 -18.51
N PRO A 23 2.35 13.36 -17.88
CA PRO A 23 1.99 12.72 -16.62
C PRO A 23 2.13 11.23 -16.87
N LYS A 24 2.81 10.49 -15.97
CA LYS A 24 2.76 9.04 -16.06
C LYS A 24 1.28 8.71 -16.08
N GLY A 25 0.80 8.17 -17.21
CA GLY A 25 -0.57 7.69 -17.29
C GLY A 25 -0.77 6.80 -16.07
N GLN A 26 -1.92 6.91 -15.41
CA GLN A 26 -2.30 5.95 -14.39
C GLN A 26 -2.20 4.58 -15.07
N GLY A 27 -1.10 3.87 -14.84
CA GLY A 27 -0.98 2.50 -15.27
C GLY A 27 -2.09 1.72 -14.58
N ASN A 28 -2.41 0.55 -15.11
CA ASN A 28 -3.15 -0.43 -14.35
C ASN A 28 -2.26 -0.89 -13.17
N TRP A 29 -2.18 -0.06 -12.12
CA TRP A 29 -1.60 -0.41 -10.83
C TRP A 29 -2.51 -1.52 -10.32
N GLY A 30 -2.05 -2.77 -10.41
CA GLY A 30 -2.90 -3.95 -10.31
C GLY A 30 -3.98 -3.83 -9.22
N HIS A 31 -5.18 -4.30 -9.55
CA HIS A 31 -6.35 -4.26 -8.68
C HIS A 31 -5.98 -4.69 -7.26
N GLN A 32 -6.21 -3.82 -6.28
CA GLN A 32 -5.93 -4.11 -4.88
C GLN A 32 -6.76 -5.33 -4.47
N LYS A 33 -6.07 -6.36 -3.97
CA LYS A 33 -6.72 -7.59 -3.50
C LYS A 33 -7.57 -7.31 -2.28
N ASP A 34 -7.02 -6.61 -1.30
CA ASP A 34 -7.67 -6.35 -0.02
C ASP A 34 -7.47 -4.88 0.36
N ALA A 35 -8.52 -4.22 0.86
CA ALA A 35 -8.43 -2.80 1.22
C ALA A 35 -7.77 -2.59 2.59
N ILE A 36 -8.07 -3.44 3.56
CA ILE A 36 -7.53 -3.41 4.91
C ILE A 36 -6.98 -4.79 5.26
N VAL A 37 -5.68 -4.86 5.58
CA VAL A 37 -5.00 -6.11 5.94
C VAL A 37 -4.30 -5.95 7.28
N ILE A 38 -4.68 -6.76 8.27
CA ILE A 38 -4.04 -6.75 9.60
C ILE A 38 -3.76 -8.17 10.04
N HIS A 39 -2.46 -8.51 10.10
CA HIS A 39 -2.00 -9.86 10.41
C HIS A 39 -1.02 -9.85 11.58
N SER A 40 -1.26 -10.71 12.57
CA SER A 40 -0.35 -10.96 13.69
C SER A 40 0.15 -12.42 13.71
N ASP A 41 0.20 -13.06 12.55
CA ASP A 41 0.55 -14.47 12.35
C ASP A 41 1.80 -14.65 11.47
N TYR A 42 2.57 -13.58 11.24
CA TYR A 42 3.79 -13.62 10.45
C TYR A 42 4.87 -14.45 11.13
N SER A 43 5.48 -15.38 10.38
CA SER A 43 6.57 -16.20 10.83
C SER A 43 7.79 -16.04 9.93
N LYS A 44 8.89 -15.53 10.49
CA LYS A 44 10.17 -15.42 9.78
C LYS A 44 10.73 -16.79 9.40
N SER A 45 10.55 -17.81 10.24
CA SER A 45 11.05 -19.16 9.97
C SER A 45 10.29 -19.86 8.85
N LYS A 46 8.98 -19.60 8.70
CA LYS A 46 8.18 -20.10 7.57
C LYS A 46 8.22 -19.18 6.35
N GLY A 47 8.77 -17.99 6.48
CA GLY A 47 8.87 -16.99 5.41
C GLY A 47 7.55 -16.33 5.04
N GLY A 48 6.54 -16.34 5.91
CA GLY A 48 5.21 -15.79 5.59
C GLY A 48 4.16 -15.92 6.69
N TYR A 49 2.93 -15.60 6.34
CA TYR A 49 1.74 -15.75 7.18
C TYR A 49 1.40 -17.22 7.38
N THR A 50 0.92 -17.55 8.56
CA THR A 50 0.72 -18.94 9.00
C THR A 50 -0.74 -19.33 9.15
N GLY A 51 -1.65 -18.37 9.06
CA GLY A 51 -3.08 -18.51 9.36
C GLY A 51 -3.40 -18.57 10.86
N SER A 52 -2.39 -18.61 11.73
CA SER A 52 -2.55 -18.76 13.18
C SER A 52 -1.89 -17.60 13.91
N ALA A 53 -2.72 -16.63 14.30
CA ALA A 53 -2.28 -15.46 15.05
C ALA A 53 -2.03 -15.83 16.53
N THR A 54 -0.80 -16.24 16.85
CA THR A 54 -0.36 -16.52 18.23
C THR A 54 0.58 -15.45 18.78
N SER A 55 0.90 -14.42 18.00
CA SER A 55 1.78 -13.34 18.45
C SER A 55 1.23 -12.65 19.70
N GLU A 56 2.12 -12.33 20.64
CA GLU A 56 1.82 -11.55 21.85
C GLU A 56 2.02 -10.04 21.62
N VAL A 57 2.38 -9.64 20.41
CA VAL A 57 2.54 -8.22 20.05
C VAL A 57 1.21 -7.50 20.21
N THR A 58 1.22 -6.47 21.05
CA THR A 58 0.05 -5.64 21.33
C THR A 58 -0.20 -4.66 20.18
N ILE A 59 -1.43 -4.66 19.64
CA ILE A 59 -1.86 -3.78 18.55
C ILE A 59 -3.09 -3.01 19.04
N GLN A 60 -2.85 -1.78 19.52
CA GLN A 60 -3.89 -0.95 20.13
C GLN A 60 -4.05 0.39 19.41
N GLY A 61 -5.24 0.97 19.49
CA GLY A 61 -5.48 2.35 19.04
C GLY A 61 -5.38 2.54 17.52
N VAL A 62 -5.69 1.51 16.73
CA VAL A 62 -5.66 1.60 15.26
C VAL A 62 -6.83 2.44 14.78
N VAL A 63 -6.55 3.54 14.06
CA VAL A 63 -7.58 4.40 13.47
C VAL A 63 -7.46 4.36 11.95
N ILE A 64 -8.52 3.96 11.28
CA ILE A 64 -8.66 4.03 9.81
C ILE A 64 -9.85 4.94 9.51
N SER A 65 -9.60 6.07 8.84
CA SER A 65 -10.61 7.07 8.53
C SER A 65 -10.52 7.54 7.09
N GLY A 66 -11.65 7.69 6.40
CA GLY A 66 -11.72 8.28 5.06
C GLY A 66 -11.14 7.40 3.95
N LEU A 67 -11.11 6.08 4.16
CA LEU A 67 -10.58 5.13 3.17
C LEU A 67 -11.57 5.01 1.99
N SER A 68 -11.12 5.32 0.78
CA SER A 68 -11.92 5.26 -0.44
C SER A 68 -11.13 4.60 -1.59
N GLY A 69 -11.84 4.07 -2.59
CA GLY A 69 -11.22 3.40 -3.74
C GLY A 69 -11.94 2.10 -4.12
N THR A 70 -11.23 1.21 -4.80
CA THR A 70 -11.75 -0.10 -5.25
C THR A 70 -10.82 -1.23 -4.81
N ALA A 71 -11.37 -2.34 -4.34
CA ALA A 71 -10.60 -3.53 -3.98
C ALA A 71 -11.39 -4.82 -4.29
N THR A 72 -10.75 -5.99 -4.29
CA THR A 72 -11.50 -7.25 -4.39
C THR A 72 -12.20 -7.56 -3.07
N ASN A 73 -11.48 -7.53 -1.94
CA ASN A 73 -12.01 -7.72 -0.60
C ASN A 73 -11.86 -6.43 0.22
N LEU A 74 -12.79 -6.21 1.14
CA LEU A 74 -12.72 -5.08 2.07
C LEU A 74 -11.74 -5.35 3.22
N TYR A 75 -11.77 -6.55 3.79
CA TYR A 75 -10.96 -6.93 4.95
C TYR A 75 -10.23 -8.26 4.75
N ASP A 76 -8.98 -8.33 5.23
CA ASP A 76 -8.27 -9.57 5.54
C ASP A 76 -7.58 -9.40 6.90
N ILE A 77 -8.25 -9.85 7.96
CA ILE A 77 -7.79 -9.67 9.34
C ILE A 77 -7.57 -11.04 9.98
N VAL A 78 -6.34 -11.28 10.44
CA VAL A 78 -5.97 -12.45 11.23
C VAL A 78 -5.11 -11.97 12.40
N ALA A 79 -5.76 -11.69 13.52
CA ALA A 79 -5.13 -11.14 14.71
C ALA A 79 -5.37 -12.02 15.95
N ASN A 80 -4.54 -11.87 16.97
CA ASN A 80 -4.74 -12.52 18.26
C ASN A 80 -5.69 -11.65 19.11
N PRO A 81 -6.92 -12.12 19.43
CA PRO A 81 -7.93 -11.30 20.12
C PRO A 81 -7.50 -10.85 21.53
N LYS A 82 -6.49 -11.49 22.12
CA LYS A 82 -6.00 -11.15 23.47
C LYS A 82 -5.13 -9.89 23.51
N VAL A 83 -4.60 -9.48 22.36
CA VAL A 83 -3.59 -8.41 22.27
C VAL A 83 -4.01 -7.27 21.34
N VAL A 84 -5.28 -7.26 20.92
CA VAL A 84 -5.85 -6.18 20.13
C VAL A 84 -6.94 -5.46 20.91
N SER A 85 -6.91 -4.13 20.90
CA SER A 85 -7.98 -3.31 21.49
C SER A 85 -8.07 -1.93 20.84
N ASP A 86 -9.19 -1.26 21.04
CA ASP A 86 -9.36 0.17 20.71
C ASP A 86 -9.18 0.52 19.22
N TRP A 87 -9.63 -0.36 18.33
CA TRP A 87 -9.63 -0.07 16.89
C TRP A 87 -10.88 0.72 16.52
N THR A 88 -10.70 1.71 15.64
CA THR A 88 -11.75 2.60 15.15
C THR A 88 -11.68 2.73 13.64
N PHE A 89 -12.68 2.21 12.94
CA PHE A 89 -12.83 2.33 11.50
C PHE A 89 -13.99 3.26 11.18
N SER A 90 -13.75 4.31 10.40
CA SER A 90 -14.71 5.37 10.08
C SER A 90 -14.59 5.80 8.62
N ASP A 91 -15.70 6.26 8.04
CA ASP A 91 -15.77 6.81 6.68
C ASP A 91 -15.12 5.91 5.61
N ILE A 92 -15.31 4.58 5.74
CA ILE A 92 -14.84 3.59 4.76
C ILE A 92 -15.85 3.52 3.61
N THR A 93 -15.44 3.98 2.44
CA THR A 93 -16.24 4.07 1.20
C THR A 93 -15.61 3.27 0.05
N VAL A 94 -14.85 2.22 0.39
CA VAL A 94 -14.23 1.34 -0.60
C VAL A 94 -15.30 0.51 -1.31
N SER A 95 -15.31 0.57 -2.63
CA SER A 95 -16.09 -0.33 -3.49
C SER A 95 -15.39 -1.67 -3.59
N ALA A 96 -15.73 -2.60 -2.69
CA ALA A 96 -15.20 -3.97 -2.70
C ALA A 96 -16.19 -4.97 -3.30
N SER A 97 -15.67 -5.94 -4.06
CA SER A 97 -16.50 -7.06 -4.59
C SER A 97 -16.91 -8.07 -3.52
N SER A 98 -16.18 -8.11 -2.40
CA SER A 98 -16.37 -9.03 -1.28
C SER A 98 -16.03 -8.33 0.03
N LYS A 99 -16.67 -8.73 1.14
CA LYS A 99 -16.34 -8.22 2.47
C LYS A 99 -15.00 -8.76 2.97
N GLY A 100 -14.62 -9.97 2.55
CA GLY A 100 -13.40 -10.66 2.98
C GLY A 100 -13.55 -11.40 4.31
N SER A 101 -12.47 -11.55 5.07
CA SER A 101 -12.41 -12.36 6.30
C SER A 101 -11.80 -11.61 7.47
N CYS A 102 -12.33 -11.88 8.66
CA CYS A 102 -11.89 -11.25 9.89
C CYS A 102 -11.89 -12.25 11.05
N SER A 103 -10.72 -12.47 11.64
CA SER A 103 -10.49 -13.33 12.79
C SER A 103 -9.70 -12.59 13.85
N GLY A 104 -10.26 -12.52 15.05
CA GLY A 104 -9.58 -11.98 16.23
C GLY A 104 -9.48 -10.46 16.30
N GLN A 105 -10.20 -9.71 15.46
CA GLN A 105 -10.40 -8.26 15.62
C GLN A 105 -11.11 -7.91 16.95
N PRO A 106 -10.96 -6.67 17.44
CA PRO A 106 -11.77 -6.15 18.54
C PRO A 106 -13.26 -6.16 18.19
N SER A 107 -14.12 -6.30 19.21
CA SER A 107 -15.58 -6.30 19.06
C SER A 107 -16.16 -4.99 18.51
N SER A 108 -15.40 -3.89 18.56
CA SER A 108 -15.78 -2.60 17.97
C SER A 108 -15.74 -2.59 16.44
N ILE A 109 -15.07 -3.57 15.82
CA ILE A 109 -14.89 -3.63 14.36
C ILE A 109 -15.89 -4.63 13.76
N ALA A 110 -16.82 -4.08 12.97
CA ALA A 110 -17.76 -4.87 12.18
C ALA A 110 -17.15 -5.22 10.82
N CYS A 111 -16.62 -6.45 10.77
CA CYS A 111 -16.59 -7.22 9.53
C CYS A 111 -17.87 -8.05 9.40
#